data_AF-A0A5N6UVA0-F1
#
_entry.id   AF-A0A5N6UVA0-F1
#
_cell.length_a   1.000
_cell.length_b   1.000
_cell.length_c   1.000
_cell.angle_alpha   90.00
_cell.angle_beta   90.00
_cell.angle_gamma   90.00
#
_symmetry.space_group_name_H-M   'P 1'
#
loop_
_entity.id
_entity.type
_entity.pdbx_description
1 polymer ?
#
loop_
_entity_poly.entity_id
_entity_poly.type
_entity_poly.pdbx_seq_one_letter_code
_entity_poly.pdbx_strand_id
1 'polypeptide(L)'
;MANIEISDWYKHAQGLDAPSALQKQCKAWRPCKITINAEFISGKAQVLLDSQQPRLTICLGSKEHGQIIFPMADCPINPGIEGENEHASEYASMARQKYDGLKEWAKVYCYQRPAWNFLMSVLGDKATSWNCPELTIFLEYKPGYRDVVPSLSWISMLQGLTIQNHGDFSGKSFWWYEKTPADSTTGCHPLMPWLWTKPDKVGHQEYIKWGPVGPFFIDDRERRCRLITASSREREAQRNVITQVLTALTVNCENVRPDWEPTPHSFEVLLGKARLMAKSDGRLCSRDRNDVYVIIEVKPFNLLNGMEKTVRQMTLKWWHGYLTESPKAIPPFGRSQYYMIPQHHTDIYVAMAEFDNHYIAYLQGEREDVIEDLTENDLLKLHCYGPMDIFSTSLVTTLGRMIVWLAIDASKRHSSRIVRSI
;
A
#
# COMPACT_ATOMS: atom_id res chain seq x y z
N MET A 1 4.90 20.50 12.11
CA MET A 1 4.12 19.29 12.49
C MET A 1 4.96 18.54 13.50
N ALA A 2 4.45 18.24 14.69
CA ALA A 2 5.17 17.41 15.63
C ALA A 2 5.15 15.96 15.14
N ASN A 3 6.29 15.28 15.16
CA ASN A 3 6.32 13.83 15.04
C ASN A 3 5.69 13.25 16.31
N ILE A 4 4.43 12.85 16.22
CA ILE A 4 3.83 11.99 17.23
C ILE A 4 4.50 10.63 17.03
N GLU A 5 5.48 10.32 17.88
CA GLU A 5 6.02 8.99 17.98
C GLU A 5 4.91 8.05 18.46
N ILE A 6 4.35 7.28 17.53
CA ILE A 6 3.56 6.09 17.86
C ILE A 6 4.44 5.27 18.81
N SER A 7 3.96 4.97 20.02
CA SER A 7 4.77 4.24 20.99
C SER A 7 5.20 2.87 20.45
N ASP A 8 6.39 2.41 20.85
CA ASP A 8 7.00 1.17 20.36
C ASP A 8 6.09 -0.07 20.50
N TRP A 9 5.14 -0.01 21.44
CA TRP A 9 4.14 -1.06 21.67
C TRP A 9 3.44 -1.54 20.39
N TYR A 10 3.06 -0.61 19.49
CA TYR A 10 2.36 -0.92 18.24
C TYR A 10 3.30 -1.16 17.04
N LYS A 11 4.61 -0.93 17.18
CA LYS A 11 5.59 -1.15 16.09
C LYS A 11 5.95 -2.63 15.91
N HIS A 12 5.67 -3.47 16.91
CA HIS A 12 6.01 -4.87 16.94
C HIS A 12 4.79 -5.76 17.20
N ALA A 13 4.80 -6.98 16.68
CA ALA A 13 3.77 -7.97 16.98
C ALA A 13 4.04 -8.58 18.36
N GLN A 14 3.18 -8.25 19.33
CA GLN A 14 3.34 -8.68 20.74
C GLN A 14 2.91 -10.15 20.96
N GLY A 15 2.05 -10.69 20.08
CA GLY A 15 1.74 -12.12 20.00
C GLY A 15 0.36 -12.49 20.55
N LEU A 16 0.33 -13.39 21.55
CA LEU A 16 -0.90 -13.76 22.27
C LEU A 16 -0.97 -12.93 23.56
N ASP A 17 -1.44 -11.70 23.44
CA ASP A 17 -1.26 -10.67 24.48
C ASP A 17 -2.15 -10.92 25.70
N ALA A 18 -3.41 -11.29 25.45
CA ALA A 18 -4.30 -11.82 26.47
C ALA A 18 -4.00 -13.31 26.71
N PRO A 19 -4.10 -13.81 27.96
CA PRO A 19 -3.88 -15.22 28.28
C PRO A 19 -4.63 -16.17 27.35
N SER A 20 -3.97 -17.21 26.83
CA SER A 20 -4.51 -18.09 25.78
C SER A 20 -5.85 -18.75 26.17
N ALA A 21 -6.03 -19.08 27.46
CA ALA A 21 -7.29 -19.57 28.00
C ALA A 21 -8.42 -18.53 27.93
N LEU A 22 -8.13 -17.26 28.24
CA LEU A 22 -9.07 -16.14 28.15
C LEU A 22 -9.44 -15.87 26.69
N GLN A 23 -8.45 -15.79 25.78
CA GLN A 23 -8.74 -15.63 24.35
C GLN A 23 -9.67 -16.72 23.81
N LYS A 24 -9.45 -17.99 24.20
CA LYS A 24 -10.30 -19.11 23.79
C LYS A 24 -11.75 -18.96 24.28
N GLN A 25 -11.93 -18.38 25.47
CA GLN A 25 -13.25 -18.13 26.06
C GLN A 25 -13.95 -16.92 25.40
N CYS A 26 -13.25 -15.80 25.17
CA CYS A 26 -13.82 -14.61 24.54
C CYS A 26 -14.20 -14.81 23.06
N LYS A 27 -13.48 -15.68 22.35
CA LYS A 27 -13.78 -16.12 20.97
C LYS A 27 -15.05 -17.00 20.87
N ALA A 28 -15.69 -17.36 21.98
CA ALA A 28 -16.96 -18.08 21.95
C ALA A 28 -18.12 -17.14 21.60
N TRP A 29 -18.92 -17.53 20.62
CA TRP A 29 -20.14 -16.79 20.25
C TRP A 29 -21.22 -16.96 21.30
N ARG A 30 -21.64 -15.86 21.91
CA ARG A 30 -22.66 -15.80 22.95
C ARG A 30 -23.94 -15.14 22.43
N PRO A 31 -25.14 -15.62 22.77
CA PRO A 31 -26.38 -14.89 22.49
C PRO A 31 -26.30 -13.46 23.05
N CYS A 32 -26.73 -12.50 22.24
CA CYS A 32 -26.79 -11.09 22.63
C CYS A 32 -28.13 -10.47 22.23
N LYS A 33 -28.53 -9.42 22.95
CA LYS A 33 -29.62 -8.50 22.58
C LYS A 33 -28.99 -7.15 22.26
N ILE A 34 -29.46 -6.50 21.21
CA ILE A 34 -28.86 -5.28 20.68
C ILE A 34 -29.95 -4.23 20.59
N THR A 35 -29.76 -3.09 21.24
CA THR A 35 -30.61 -1.92 21.05
C THR A 35 -29.98 -0.99 20.03
N ILE A 36 -30.73 -0.65 18.99
CA ILE A 36 -30.40 0.39 18.01
C ILE A 36 -31.63 1.27 17.90
N ASN A 37 -31.53 2.54 18.31
CA ASN A 37 -32.65 3.48 18.29
C ASN A 37 -33.86 2.99 19.12
N ALA A 38 -34.98 2.69 18.47
CA ALA A 38 -36.16 2.07 19.07
C ALA A 38 -36.20 0.54 18.89
N GLU A 39 -35.32 -0.04 18.09
CA GLU A 39 -35.32 -1.45 17.73
C GLU A 39 -34.56 -2.32 18.74
N PHE A 40 -34.98 -3.58 18.85
CA PHE A 40 -34.42 -4.58 19.76
C PHE A 40 -34.17 -5.88 19.00
N ILE A 41 -32.91 -6.13 18.67
CA ILE A 41 -32.49 -7.20 17.75
C ILE A 41 -31.81 -8.31 18.54
N SER A 42 -32.12 -9.57 18.22
CA SER A 42 -31.42 -10.73 18.78
C SER A 42 -30.30 -11.18 17.84
N GLY A 43 -29.15 -11.52 18.41
CA GLY A 43 -28.00 -12.00 17.64
C GLY A 43 -27.05 -12.84 18.48
N LYS A 44 -25.81 -12.96 18.00
CA LYS A 44 -24.68 -13.47 18.77
C LYS A 44 -23.54 -12.47 18.72
N ALA A 45 -22.77 -12.37 19.79
CA ALA A 45 -21.55 -11.58 19.84
C ALA A 45 -20.36 -12.41 20.33
N GLN A 46 -19.15 -12.02 19.93
CA GLN A 46 -17.86 -12.52 20.42
C GLN A 46 -16.89 -11.35 20.58
N VAL A 47 -15.87 -11.51 21.43
CA VAL A 47 -14.79 -10.52 21.58
C VAL A 47 -13.44 -11.14 21.23
N LEU A 48 -12.62 -10.39 20.48
CA LEU A 48 -11.25 -10.74 20.20
C LEU A 48 -10.33 -9.79 20.96
N LEU A 49 -9.58 -10.35 21.93
CA LEU A 49 -8.55 -9.68 22.72
C LEU A 49 -7.18 -9.85 22.03
N ASP A 50 -7.05 -9.15 20.90
CA ASP A 50 -5.87 -9.04 20.06
C ASP A 50 -5.30 -7.62 20.28
N SER A 51 -4.04 -7.44 20.71
CA SER A 51 -3.53 -6.08 21.00
C SER A 51 -3.38 -5.21 19.75
N GLN A 52 -3.24 -5.81 18.57
CA GLN A 52 -3.10 -5.09 17.31
C GLN A 52 -4.46 -4.65 16.76
N GLN A 53 -5.52 -5.43 17.04
CA GLN A 53 -6.87 -5.10 16.61
C GLN A 53 -7.96 -5.65 17.54
N PRO A 54 -8.09 -5.11 18.75
CA PRO A 54 -9.10 -5.55 19.71
C PRO A 54 -10.48 -5.19 19.16
N ARG A 55 -11.41 -6.14 19.16
CA ARG A 55 -12.70 -5.95 18.47
C ARG A 55 -13.84 -6.77 19.05
N LEU A 56 -15.02 -6.15 19.03
CA LEU A 56 -16.30 -6.79 19.27
C LEU A 56 -16.90 -7.17 17.91
N THR A 57 -17.43 -8.38 17.76
CA THR A 57 -18.07 -8.83 16.53
C THR A 57 -19.46 -9.34 16.81
N ILE A 58 -20.43 -8.90 16.02
CA ILE A 58 -21.84 -9.30 16.08
C ILE A 58 -22.19 -10.12 14.84
N CYS A 59 -23.09 -11.08 15.00
CA CYS A 59 -23.77 -11.80 13.93
C CYS A 59 -25.28 -11.76 14.20
N LEU A 60 -26.06 -11.29 13.21
CA LEU A 60 -27.52 -11.30 13.25
C LEU A 60 -28.00 -12.59 12.57
N GLY A 61 -28.59 -13.50 13.34
CA GLY A 61 -28.98 -14.82 12.83
C GLY A 61 -27.81 -15.80 12.64
N SER A 62 -27.41 -16.08 11.39
CA SER A 62 -26.30 -16.97 11.03
C SER A 62 -25.11 -16.20 10.44
N LYS A 63 -23.90 -16.77 10.51
CA LYS A 63 -22.68 -16.13 9.98
C LYS A 63 -22.73 -15.87 8.47
N GLU A 64 -23.59 -16.58 7.75
CA GLU A 64 -23.78 -16.45 6.30
C GLU A 64 -24.51 -15.15 5.94
N HIS A 65 -25.27 -14.58 6.88
CA HIS A 65 -25.95 -13.29 6.73
C HIS A 65 -25.05 -12.09 7.07
N GLY A 66 -23.74 -12.33 7.24
CA GLY A 66 -22.74 -11.31 7.54
C GLY A 66 -22.43 -11.13 9.03
N GLN A 67 -21.47 -10.25 9.30
CA GLN A 67 -21.02 -9.89 10.64
C GLN A 67 -20.80 -8.38 10.72
N ILE A 68 -21.15 -7.77 11.85
CA ILE A 68 -20.87 -6.35 12.14
C ILE A 68 -19.66 -6.32 13.08
N ILE A 69 -18.62 -5.56 12.70
CA ILE A 69 -17.35 -5.52 13.44
C ILE A 69 -17.13 -4.12 14.00
N PHE A 70 -16.80 -4.07 15.29
CA PHE A 70 -16.44 -2.86 16.02
C PHE A 70 -14.99 -2.98 16.49
N PRO A 71 -14.01 -2.45 15.72
CA PRO A 71 -12.64 -2.32 16.20
C PRO A 71 -12.62 -1.29 17.30
N MET A 72 -12.08 -1.64 18.46
CA MET A 72 -12.13 -0.77 19.63
C MET A 72 -11.24 0.48 19.49
N ALA A 73 -10.35 0.49 18.49
CA ALA A 73 -9.58 1.66 18.06
C ALA A 73 -10.44 2.79 17.46
N ASP A 74 -11.37 2.44 16.57
CA ASP A 74 -12.25 3.38 15.84
C ASP A 74 -13.65 3.46 16.47
N CYS A 75 -13.97 2.48 17.33
CA CYS A 75 -15.24 2.27 17.98
C CYS A 75 -15.02 2.07 19.49
N PRO A 76 -14.65 3.12 20.24
CA PRO A 76 -14.57 3.03 21.69
C PRO A 76 -15.94 2.63 22.25
N ILE A 77 -15.95 1.52 22.98
CA ILE A 77 -17.08 1.00 23.73
C ILE A 77 -16.83 1.18 25.23
N ASN A 78 -17.88 1.41 25.99
CA ASN A 78 -17.89 1.36 27.44
C ASN A 78 -18.35 -0.06 27.84
N PRO A 79 -17.45 -0.97 28.25
CA PRO A 79 -17.84 -2.24 28.84
C PRO A 79 -18.36 -2.03 30.26
N GLY A 80 -19.38 -2.79 30.66
CA GLY A 80 -19.89 -2.74 32.03
C GLY A 80 -20.69 -3.98 32.43
N ILE A 81 -20.84 -4.20 33.74
CA ILE A 81 -21.65 -5.26 34.32
C ILE A 81 -22.73 -4.60 35.19
N GLU A 82 -23.97 -5.03 35.02
CA GLU A 82 -25.10 -4.59 35.84
C GLU A 82 -24.84 -4.86 37.34
N GLY A 83 -25.17 -3.90 38.20
CA GLY A 83 -24.93 -3.96 39.65
C GLY A 83 -23.47 -3.75 40.09
N GLU A 84 -22.52 -3.68 39.15
CA GLU A 84 -21.10 -3.37 39.41
C GLU A 84 -20.68 -2.02 38.80
N ASN A 85 -21.37 -1.58 37.75
CA ASN A 85 -21.22 -0.28 37.12
C ASN A 85 -22.58 0.43 37.08
N GLU A 86 -22.63 1.67 37.56
CA GLU A 86 -23.86 2.46 37.69
C GLU A 86 -24.53 2.67 36.32
N HIS A 87 -23.80 3.20 35.34
CA HIS A 87 -24.30 3.38 33.97
C HIS A 87 -24.80 2.07 33.34
N ALA A 88 -24.05 0.97 33.45
CA ALA A 88 -24.49 -0.33 32.94
C ALA A 88 -25.82 -0.79 33.57
N SER A 89 -26.05 -0.44 34.84
CA SER A 89 -27.28 -0.72 35.57
C SER A 89 -28.44 0.17 35.12
N GLU A 90 -28.19 1.47 34.88
CA GLU A 90 -29.15 2.41 34.30
C GLU A 90 -29.62 1.92 32.92
N TYR A 91 -28.70 1.61 32.01
CA TYR A 91 -29.04 1.10 30.67
C TYR A 91 -29.77 -0.25 30.71
N ALA A 92 -29.37 -1.17 31.59
CA ALA A 92 -30.09 -2.43 31.77
C ALA A 92 -31.52 -2.22 32.30
N SER A 93 -31.71 -1.28 33.24
CA SER A 93 -33.03 -0.90 33.77
C SER A 93 -33.92 -0.28 32.69
N MET A 94 -33.42 0.73 31.95
CA MET A 94 -34.13 1.36 30.83
C MET A 94 -34.50 0.35 29.74
N ALA A 95 -33.58 -0.55 29.39
CA ALA A 95 -33.83 -1.59 28.39
C ALA A 95 -34.90 -2.59 28.86
N ARG A 96 -34.91 -3.01 30.14
CA ARG A 96 -35.97 -3.88 30.68
C ARG A 96 -37.33 -3.20 30.79
N GLN A 97 -37.40 -1.89 31.02
CA GLN A 97 -38.66 -1.15 31.00
C GLN A 97 -39.26 -1.09 29.59
N LYS A 98 -38.42 -0.93 28.56
CA LYS A 98 -38.83 -0.74 27.16
C LYS A 98 -38.98 -2.04 26.36
N TYR A 99 -38.26 -3.10 26.72
CA TYR A 99 -38.17 -4.34 25.94
C TYR A 99 -38.31 -5.60 26.82
N ASP A 100 -39.35 -6.40 26.55
CA ASP A 100 -39.61 -7.63 27.31
C ASP A 100 -38.50 -8.67 27.19
N GLY A 101 -37.84 -8.75 26.03
CA GLY A 101 -36.81 -9.76 25.75
C GLY A 101 -35.48 -9.60 26.51
N LEU A 102 -35.40 -8.68 27.48
CA LEU A 102 -34.33 -8.58 28.48
C LEU A 102 -34.80 -8.88 29.92
N LYS A 103 -36.12 -8.97 30.17
CA LYS A 103 -36.69 -9.26 31.49
C LYS A 103 -36.38 -10.67 31.99
N GLU A 104 -36.20 -11.61 31.07
CA GLU A 104 -35.80 -13.00 31.36
C GLU A 104 -34.35 -13.12 31.89
N TRP A 105 -33.51 -12.11 31.67
CA TRP A 105 -32.10 -12.15 32.05
C TRP A 105 -31.88 -11.54 33.43
N ALA A 106 -31.59 -12.39 34.41
CA ALA A 106 -31.42 -12.01 35.82
C ALA A 106 -30.28 -11.01 36.06
N LYS A 107 -29.21 -11.07 35.26
CA LYS A 107 -28.10 -10.11 35.28
C LYS A 107 -27.50 -10.00 33.87
N VAL A 108 -27.05 -8.81 33.47
CA VAL A 108 -26.41 -8.59 32.16
C VAL A 108 -25.03 -7.96 32.28
N TYR A 109 -24.23 -8.14 31.23
CA TYR A 109 -23.08 -7.28 30.93
C TYR A 109 -23.26 -6.68 29.54
N CYS A 110 -22.76 -5.46 29.34
CA CYS A 110 -23.02 -4.70 28.14
C CYS A 110 -21.74 -4.11 27.54
N TYR A 111 -21.78 -3.93 26.22
CA TYR A 111 -20.88 -3.07 25.48
C TYR A 111 -21.72 -1.92 24.93
N GLN A 112 -21.54 -0.73 25.47
CA GLN A 112 -22.27 0.47 25.10
C GLN A 112 -21.37 1.38 24.24
N ARG A 113 -21.89 2.01 23.18
CA ARG A 113 -21.21 3.10 22.49
C ARG A 113 -22.03 4.39 22.64
N PRO A 114 -21.57 5.37 23.45
CA PRO A 114 -22.23 6.68 23.51
C PRO A 114 -22.03 7.45 22.20
N ALA A 115 -23.15 7.87 21.59
CA ALA A 115 -23.29 8.77 20.42
C ALA A 115 -22.41 8.51 19.17
N TRP A 116 -23.03 8.25 18.01
CA TRP A 116 -22.32 7.80 16.80
C TRP A 116 -22.06 8.88 15.73
N ASN A 117 -21.46 10.00 16.11
CA ASN A 117 -21.17 11.10 15.16
C ASN A 117 -20.19 10.70 14.03
N PHE A 118 -19.30 9.73 14.28
CA PHE A 118 -18.19 9.41 13.38
C PHE A 118 -18.59 8.71 12.06
N LEU A 119 -19.61 7.83 12.05
CA LEU A 119 -19.97 7.08 10.83
C LEU A 119 -20.46 8.00 9.71
N MET A 120 -21.09 9.10 10.09
CA MET A 120 -21.63 10.13 9.19
C MET A 120 -20.51 10.80 8.37
N SER A 121 -19.33 10.97 8.95
CA SER A 121 -18.14 11.50 8.25
C SER A 121 -17.49 10.48 7.30
N VAL A 122 -17.73 9.18 7.51
CA VAL A 122 -17.19 8.09 6.67
C VAL A 122 -18.12 7.75 5.51
N LEU A 123 -19.44 7.87 5.70
CA LEU A 123 -20.46 7.56 4.70
C LEU A 123 -20.78 8.72 3.73
N GLY A 124 -20.30 9.94 4.02
CA GLY A 124 -20.38 11.10 3.13
C GLY A 124 -21.70 11.88 3.17
N ASP A 125 -21.70 13.05 2.53
CA ASP A 125 -22.66 14.17 2.69
C ASP A 125 -24.15 13.87 2.40
N LYS A 126 -24.52 12.64 2.04
CA LYS A 126 -25.93 12.24 1.80
C LYS A 126 -26.66 11.74 3.04
N ALA A 127 -25.97 11.54 4.15
CA ALA A 127 -26.58 11.17 5.43
C ALA A 127 -26.85 12.43 6.30
N THR A 128 -27.87 13.21 5.97
CA THR A 128 -28.24 14.42 6.76
C THR A 128 -29.40 14.22 7.74
N SER A 129 -29.98 13.02 7.80
CA SER A 129 -31.14 12.70 8.66
C SER A 129 -30.93 11.53 9.63
N TRP A 130 -29.79 10.84 9.58
CA TRP A 130 -29.49 9.71 10.46
C TRP A 130 -28.82 10.17 11.76
N ASN A 131 -29.59 10.83 12.64
CA ASN A 131 -29.25 10.81 14.06
C ASN A 131 -29.31 9.35 14.52
N CYS A 132 -28.16 8.70 14.65
CA CYS A 132 -28.04 7.34 15.15
C CYS A 132 -27.68 7.38 16.65
N PRO A 133 -28.68 7.38 17.55
CA PRO A 133 -28.44 7.28 18.99
C PRO A 133 -27.79 5.95 19.38
N GLU A 134 -27.37 5.92 20.64
CA GLU A 134 -26.61 4.90 21.35
C GLU A 134 -26.86 3.44 20.90
N LEU A 135 -25.77 2.77 20.56
CA LEU A 135 -25.73 1.33 20.37
C LEU A 135 -25.39 0.67 21.71
N THR A 136 -26.22 -0.24 22.19
CA THR A 136 -25.91 -1.07 23.37
C THR A 136 -26.12 -2.54 23.06
N ILE A 137 -25.10 -3.34 23.38
CA ILE A 137 -25.06 -4.78 23.12
C ILE A 137 -25.04 -5.48 24.46
N PHE A 138 -26.17 -6.08 24.85
CA PHE A 138 -26.37 -6.80 26.09
C PHE A 138 -26.07 -8.29 25.92
N LEU A 139 -25.41 -8.89 26.90
CA LEU A 139 -25.14 -10.31 26.99
C LEU A 139 -25.55 -10.81 28.39
N GLU A 140 -26.13 -12.01 28.44
CA GLU A 140 -26.55 -12.64 29.69
C GLU A 140 -25.33 -12.94 30.59
N TYR A 141 -25.29 -12.40 31.81
CA TYR A 141 -24.25 -12.69 32.78
C TYR A 141 -24.63 -13.93 33.61
N LYS A 142 -23.81 -14.99 33.53
CA LYS A 142 -23.97 -16.19 34.36
C LYS A 142 -22.88 -16.25 35.42
N PRO A 143 -23.17 -16.60 36.69
CA PRO A 143 -22.16 -16.73 37.74
C PRO A 143 -21.01 -17.68 37.41
N GLY A 144 -21.19 -18.62 36.48
CA GLY A 144 -20.14 -19.52 35.99
C GLY A 144 -19.16 -18.90 34.97
N TYR A 145 -19.44 -17.72 34.41
CA TYR A 145 -18.61 -17.08 33.37
C TYR A 145 -17.41 -16.33 33.96
N ARG A 146 -16.39 -17.10 34.36
CA ARG A 146 -15.13 -16.59 34.93
C ARG A 146 -14.32 -15.67 33.99
N ASP A 147 -14.63 -15.68 32.69
CA ASP A 147 -13.95 -14.89 31.67
C ASP A 147 -14.48 -13.46 31.53
N VAL A 148 -15.71 -13.16 31.99
CA VAL A 148 -16.36 -11.87 31.70
C VAL A 148 -15.56 -10.72 32.33
N VAL A 149 -15.36 -10.73 33.66
CA VAL A 149 -14.63 -9.65 34.36
C VAL A 149 -13.21 -9.44 33.79
N PRO A 150 -12.38 -10.49 33.59
CA PRO A 150 -11.10 -10.34 32.90
C PRO A 150 -11.23 -9.78 31.48
N SER A 151 -12.22 -10.22 30.69
CA SER A 151 -12.40 -9.73 29.33
C SER A 151 -12.73 -8.23 29.28
N LEU A 152 -13.63 -7.75 30.14
CA LEU A 152 -13.98 -6.33 30.21
C LEU A 152 -12.79 -5.48 30.67
N SER A 153 -12.02 -5.96 31.65
CA SER A 153 -10.78 -5.30 32.09
C SER A 153 -9.74 -5.19 30.96
N TRP A 154 -9.52 -6.28 30.20
CA TRP A 154 -8.64 -6.29 29.03
C TRP A 154 -9.12 -5.35 27.93
N ILE A 155 -10.42 -5.31 27.65
CA ILE A 155 -11.05 -4.41 26.69
C ILE A 155 -10.78 -2.95 27.07
N SER A 156 -11.10 -2.55 28.31
CA SER A 156 -10.84 -1.20 28.82
C SER A 156 -9.35 -0.82 28.77
N MET A 157 -8.45 -1.76 29.09
CA MET A 157 -7.01 -1.53 29.03
C MET A 157 -6.52 -1.31 27.59
N LEU A 158 -6.88 -2.20 26.66
CA LEU A 158 -6.47 -2.10 25.25
C LEU A 158 -7.06 -0.85 24.58
N GLN A 159 -8.29 -0.48 24.94
CA GLN A 159 -8.89 0.80 24.55
C GLN A 159 -8.14 1.99 25.13
N GLY A 160 -7.82 1.98 26.42
CA GLY A 160 -7.05 3.05 27.07
C GLY A 160 -5.71 3.29 26.39
N LEU A 161 -4.96 2.23 26.08
CA LEU A 161 -3.73 2.31 25.30
C LEU A 161 -3.96 2.93 23.92
N THR A 162 -5.04 2.55 23.23
CA THR A 162 -5.33 3.07 21.90
C THR A 162 -5.73 4.55 21.94
N ILE A 163 -6.55 4.96 22.91
CA ILE A 163 -6.97 6.35 23.11
C ILE A 163 -5.77 7.24 23.47
N GLN A 164 -4.93 6.81 24.40
CA GLN A 164 -3.76 7.58 24.85
C GLN A 164 -2.73 7.83 23.75
N ASN A 165 -2.55 6.89 22.82
CA ASN A 165 -1.54 6.99 21.76
C ASN A 165 -2.01 7.71 20.49
N HIS A 166 -3.33 7.89 20.27
CA HIS A 166 -3.84 8.38 18.99
C HIS A 166 -4.25 9.85 18.93
N GLY A 167 -4.48 10.52 20.06
CA GLY A 167 -4.66 11.99 20.17
C GLY A 167 -5.97 12.55 19.60
N ASP A 168 -6.31 12.19 18.36
CA ASP A 168 -7.54 12.50 17.65
C ASP A 168 -8.01 11.26 16.86
N PHE A 169 -9.28 10.88 17.00
CA PHE A 169 -9.87 9.74 16.28
C PHE A 169 -10.03 10.04 14.77
N SER A 170 -9.00 9.73 13.96
CA SER A 170 -9.09 9.89 12.51
C SER A 170 -9.66 8.69 11.73
N GLY A 171 -9.98 7.58 12.43
CA GLY A 171 -10.66 6.38 11.94
C GLY A 171 -10.07 5.78 10.66
N LYS A 172 -8.84 5.26 10.75
CA LYS A 172 -8.06 4.78 9.59
C LYS A 172 -7.64 3.32 9.79
N SER A 173 -8.51 2.36 9.46
CA SER A 173 -8.13 0.95 9.27
C SER A 173 -9.14 0.10 8.45
N PHE A 174 -8.64 -1.07 8.01
CA PHE A 174 -9.12 -2.39 7.56
C PHE A 174 -10.20 -2.59 6.42
N TRP A 175 -10.11 -3.68 5.62
CA TRP A 175 -10.64 -3.90 4.22
C TRP A 175 -11.81 -4.91 3.89
N TRP A 176 -11.71 -5.89 2.95
CA TRP A 176 -12.53 -7.15 2.81
C TRP A 176 -11.89 -8.13 1.77
N TYR A 177 -12.16 -9.46 1.83
CA TYR A 177 -12.03 -10.40 0.68
C TYR A 177 -13.21 -11.40 0.58
N GLU A 178 -13.72 -11.65 -0.64
CA GLU A 178 -15.04 -12.29 -0.84
C GLU A 178 -15.04 -13.79 -1.20
N LYS A 179 -14.12 -14.28 -2.04
CA LYS A 179 -14.04 -15.70 -2.44
C LYS A 179 -12.71 -16.08 -3.08
N THR A 180 -12.42 -17.39 -3.07
CA THR A 180 -11.23 -18.09 -3.59
C THR A 180 -9.88 -17.71 -2.96
N PRO A 181 -9.25 -18.59 -2.14
CA PRO A 181 -7.85 -18.43 -1.77
C PRO A 181 -6.94 -18.71 -2.98
N ALA A 182 -5.84 -17.97 -3.11
CA ALA A 182 -4.87 -18.16 -4.18
C ALA A 182 -3.96 -19.38 -3.91
N ASP A 183 -3.64 -20.14 -4.97
CA ASP A 183 -2.62 -21.19 -4.95
C ASP A 183 -1.52 -20.90 -5.99
N SER A 184 -0.43 -21.66 -5.93
CA SER A 184 0.73 -21.52 -6.82
C SER A 184 0.54 -22.10 -8.22
N THR A 185 -0.60 -22.73 -8.51
CA THR A 185 -0.89 -23.44 -9.77
C THR A 185 -1.87 -22.71 -10.69
N THR A 186 -2.68 -21.81 -10.13
CA THR A 186 -3.74 -21.07 -10.84
C THR A 186 -3.25 -19.86 -11.64
N GLY A 187 -2.03 -19.37 -11.41
CA GLY A 187 -1.36 -18.37 -12.26
C GLY A 187 -1.99 -16.96 -12.30
N CYS A 188 -3.01 -16.67 -11.50
CA CYS A 188 -3.82 -15.45 -11.61
C CYS A 188 -3.17 -14.15 -11.10
N HIS A 189 -1.98 -14.19 -10.49
CA HIS A 189 -1.36 -13.04 -9.81
C HIS A 189 0.16 -12.96 -10.05
N PRO A 190 0.77 -11.76 -10.02
CA PRO A 190 2.24 -11.62 -10.00
C PRO A 190 2.80 -12.31 -8.74
N LEU A 191 3.93 -13.00 -8.92
CA LEU A 191 4.61 -13.68 -7.81
C LEU A 191 5.20 -12.62 -6.87
N MET A 192 5.11 -12.80 -5.55
CA MET A 192 5.76 -11.91 -4.57
C MET A 192 6.82 -12.68 -3.75
N PRO A 193 8.05 -12.90 -4.27
CA PRO A 193 9.06 -13.81 -3.71
C PRO A 193 9.38 -13.68 -2.20
N TRP A 194 9.30 -12.49 -1.62
CA TRP A 194 9.54 -12.26 -0.19
C TRP A 194 8.36 -12.67 0.72
N LEU A 195 7.19 -12.97 0.14
CA LEU A 195 6.04 -13.50 0.85
C LEU A 195 5.96 -15.03 0.79
N TRP A 196 6.99 -15.78 0.39
CA TRP A 196 6.95 -17.25 0.34
C TRP A 196 7.63 -17.91 1.53
N THR A 197 7.11 -19.06 1.95
CA THR A 197 7.78 -19.95 2.90
C THR A 197 9.08 -20.49 2.29
N LYS A 198 9.97 -21.00 3.15
CA LYS A 198 11.11 -21.80 2.64
C LYS A 198 10.55 -22.96 1.81
N PRO A 199 11.15 -23.28 0.65
CA PRO A 199 10.71 -24.41 -0.17
C PRO A 199 10.78 -25.71 0.62
N ASP A 200 9.77 -26.54 0.47
CA ASP A 200 9.73 -27.86 1.05
C ASP A 200 10.66 -28.85 0.33
N LYS A 201 10.65 -30.11 0.74
CA LYS A 201 11.52 -31.16 0.17
C LYS A 201 11.21 -31.50 -1.29
N VAL A 202 10.11 -31.00 -1.85
CA VAL A 202 9.66 -31.20 -3.24
C VAL A 202 9.79 -29.90 -4.05
N GLY A 203 10.34 -28.83 -3.45
CA GLY A 203 10.44 -27.51 -4.06
C GLY A 203 9.15 -26.70 -4.03
N HIS A 204 8.12 -27.18 -3.32
CA HIS A 204 6.87 -26.45 -3.17
C HIS A 204 7.04 -25.31 -2.17
N GLN A 205 6.59 -24.13 -2.55
CA GLN A 205 6.50 -22.96 -1.70
C GLN A 205 5.04 -22.61 -1.53
N GLU A 206 4.60 -22.32 -0.31
CA GLU A 206 3.35 -21.60 -0.07
C GLU A 206 3.68 -20.13 0.15
N TYR A 207 2.73 -19.23 -0.11
CA TYR A 207 2.80 -17.92 0.51
C TYR A 207 2.88 -18.10 2.03
N ILE A 208 3.79 -17.38 2.71
CA ILE A 208 3.73 -17.08 4.14
C ILE A 208 2.30 -16.63 4.40
N LYS A 209 1.52 -17.53 4.96
CA LYS A 209 0.19 -17.23 5.45
C LYS A 209 0.38 -16.18 6.52
N TRP A 210 0.16 -14.93 6.16
CA TRP A 210 -0.28 -13.92 7.11
C TRP A 210 -1.42 -14.59 7.86
N GLY A 211 -1.19 -14.84 9.15
CA GLY A 211 -2.19 -15.39 10.06
C GLY A 211 -2.77 -14.24 10.87
N PRO A 212 -3.56 -13.32 10.27
CA PRO A 212 -4.29 -12.37 11.09
C PRO A 212 -5.24 -13.18 11.97
N VAL A 213 -5.43 -12.74 13.22
CA VAL A 213 -6.25 -13.48 14.20
C VAL A 213 -7.75 -13.52 13.79
N GLY A 214 -8.13 -12.84 12.69
CA GLY A 214 -9.30 -13.15 11.88
C GLY A 214 -9.23 -12.51 10.48
N PRO A 215 -10.09 -12.92 9.52
CA PRO A 215 -9.99 -12.57 8.09
C PRO A 215 -10.54 -11.16 7.76
N PHE A 216 -10.46 -10.23 8.71
CA PHE A 216 -11.31 -9.04 8.73
C PHE A 216 -10.60 -7.70 8.72
N PHE A 217 -11.45 -6.75 8.37
CA PHE A 217 -11.28 -5.81 7.28
C PHE A 217 -12.72 -5.11 7.23
N ILE A 218 -12.99 -3.77 7.12
CA ILE A 218 -14.36 -3.26 6.69
C ILE A 218 -14.46 -2.81 5.23
N ASP A 219 -13.64 -1.84 4.80
CA ASP A 219 -14.01 -1.03 3.63
C ASP A 219 -13.04 -1.09 2.45
N ASP A 220 -13.62 -0.86 1.26
CA ASP A 220 -12.87 -0.84 0.01
C ASP A 220 -11.90 0.35 -0.10
N ARG A 221 -11.99 1.35 0.79
CA ARG A 221 -11.10 2.52 0.81
C ARG A 221 -9.76 2.15 1.44
N GLU A 222 -9.73 1.56 2.64
CA GLU A 222 -8.48 1.02 3.14
C GLU A 222 -8.01 -0.12 2.24
N ARG A 223 -8.93 -0.92 1.61
CA ARG A 223 -8.63 -1.90 0.53
C ARG A 223 -7.88 -1.34 -0.68
N ARG A 224 -7.88 -0.03 -0.87
CA ARG A 224 -7.04 0.63 -1.87
C ARG A 224 -5.75 1.13 -1.22
N CYS A 225 -5.83 1.77 -0.05
CA CYS A 225 -4.69 2.34 0.65
C CYS A 225 -3.55 1.34 0.92
N ARG A 226 -3.76 0.20 1.61
CA ARG A 226 -2.65 -0.77 1.80
C ARG A 226 -2.23 -1.54 0.54
N LEU A 227 -3.06 -1.71 -0.51
CA LEU A 227 -2.58 -2.29 -1.78
C LEU A 227 -1.64 -1.31 -2.47
N ILE A 228 -1.99 -0.02 -2.45
CA ILE A 228 -1.10 1.07 -2.88
C ILE A 228 0.16 1.10 -2.01
N THR A 229 0.06 0.98 -0.68
CA THR A 229 1.23 0.95 0.23
C THR A 229 2.12 -0.26 -0.02
N ALA A 230 1.54 -1.47 -0.17
CA ALA A 230 2.26 -2.70 -0.45
C ALA A 230 2.96 -2.62 -1.81
N SER A 231 2.25 -2.22 -2.87
CA SER A 231 2.84 -2.01 -4.20
C SER A 231 3.91 -0.90 -4.21
N SER A 232 3.76 0.13 -3.38
CA SER A 232 4.78 1.18 -3.20
C SER A 232 6.02 0.67 -2.48
N ARG A 233 5.85 -0.13 -1.41
CA ARG A 233 6.96 -0.77 -0.67
C ARG A 233 7.67 -1.84 -1.51
N GLU A 234 6.93 -2.61 -2.28
CA GLU A 234 7.45 -3.56 -3.25
C GLU A 234 8.30 -2.84 -4.31
N ARG A 235 7.76 -1.78 -4.93
CA ARG A 235 8.52 -1.00 -5.92
C ARG A 235 9.76 -0.36 -5.31
N GLU A 236 9.66 0.17 -4.10
CA GLU A 236 10.80 0.70 -3.34
C GLU A 236 11.86 -0.38 -3.06
N ALA A 237 11.46 -1.59 -2.66
CA ALA A 237 12.38 -2.71 -2.46
C ALA A 237 13.06 -3.12 -3.78
N GLN A 238 12.29 -3.33 -4.85
CA GLN A 238 12.81 -3.66 -6.19
C GLN A 238 13.78 -2.58 -6.70
N ARG A 239 13.40 -1.30 -6.61
CA ARG A 239 14.22 -0.11 -6.92
C ARG A 239 15.53 -0.10 -6.14
N ASN A 240 15.48 -0.30 -4.82
CA ASN A 240 16.68 -0.31 -4.00
C ASN A 240 17.61 -1.48 -4.39
N VAL A 241 17.05 -2.67 -4.66
CA VAL A 241 17.80 -3.86 -5.08
C VAL A 241 18.45 -3.66 -6.46
N ILE A 242 17.70 -3.21 -7.48
CA ILE A 242 18.29 -3.00 -8.81
C ILE A 242 19.37 -1.91 -8.77
N THR A 243 19.15 -0.81 -8.05
CA THR A 243 20.20 0.21 -7.88
C THR A 243 21.45 -0.36 -7.21
N GLN A 244 21.32 -1.20 -6.17
CA GLN A 244 22.47 -1.87 -5.56
C GLN A 244 23.22 -2.79 -6.54
N VAL A 245 22.51 -3.55 -7.37
CA VAL A 245 23.10 -4.40 -8.42
C VAL A 245 23.84 -3.54 -9.46
N LEU A 246 23.22 -2.47 -9.95
CA LEU A 246 23.82 -1.55 -10.92
C LEU A 246 25.09 -0.88 -10.34
N THR A 247 25.05 -0.44 -9.08
CA THR A 247 26.23 0.06 -8.36
C THR A 247 27.32 -1.00 -8.24
N ALA A 248 26.99 -2.22 -7.81
CA ALA A 248 27.97 -3.30 -7.67
C ALA A 248 28.65 -3.67 -9.00
N LEU A 249 27.92 -3.56 -10.12
CA LEU A 249 28.47 -3.79 -11.47
C LEU A 249 29.48 -2.70 -11.88
N THR A 250 29.33 -1.45 -11.41
CA THR A 250 30.15 -0.32 -11.87
C THR A 250 31.17 0.20 -10.86
N VAL A 251 31.04 -0.11 -9.56
CA VAL A 251 31.82 0.50 -8.46
C VAL A 251 33.34 0.33 -8.59
N ASN A 252 33.80 -0.79 -9.17
CA ASN A 252 35.22 -1.07 -9.37
C ASN A 252 35.73 -0.68 -10.78
N CYS A 253 34.94 0.03 -11.57
CA CYS A 253 35.33 0.50 -12.90
C CYS A 253 35.86 1.93 -12.83
N GLU A 254 37.18 2.11 -12.85
CA GLU A 254 37.85 3.43 -12.78
C GLU A 254 37.39 4.44 -13.86
N ASN A 255 36.86 3.93 -14.98
CA ASN A 255 36.33 4.73 -16.08
C ASN A 255 34.87 5.21 -15.84
N VAL A 256 34.24 4.82 -14.73
CA VAL A 256 32.89 5.27 -14.34
C VAL A 256 32.99 6.39 -13.30
N ARG A 257 32.40 7.55 -13.63
CA ARG A 257 32.33 8.74 -12.76
C ARG A 257 30.93 9.05 -12.21
N PRO A 258 29.83 8.88 -12.97
CA PRO A 258 28.46 9.04 -12.49
C PRO A 258 28.06 7.98 -11.47
N ASP A 259 27.15 8.33 -10.57
CA ASP A 259 26.64 7.47 -9.49
C ASP A 259 25.19 7.02 -9.76
N TRP A 260 24.85 5.80 -9.35
CA TRP A 260 23.48 5.29 -9.41
C TRP A 260 22.69 5.72 -8.17
N GLU A 261 21.51 6.30 -8.37
CA GLU A 261 20.64 6.75 -7.29
C GLU A 261 19.26 6.04 -7.30
N PRO A 262 18.79 5.55 -6.14
CA PRO A 262 17.45 5.00 -5.98
C PRO A 262 16.42 6.09 -5.63
N THR A 263 16.82 7.37 -5.63
CA THR A 263 15.94 8.48 -5.27
C THR A 263 15.03 8.81 -6.45
N PRO A 264 13.70 8.73 -6.31
CA PRO A 264 12.79 9.09 -7.39
C PRO A 264 12.95 10.56 -7.79
N HIS A 265 13.24 10.83 -9.06
CA HIS A 265 13.43 12.19 -9.56
C HIS A 265 12.22 12.63 -10.38
N SER A 266 11.69 13.82 -10.09
CA SER A 266 10.59 14.43 -10.85
C SER A 266 11.15 15.34 -11.94
N PHE A 267 10.70 15.11 -13.17
CA PHE A 267 11.00 15.93 -14.34
C PHE A 267 9.71 16.65 -14.75
N GLU A 268 9.81 17.92 -15.13
CA GLU A 268 8.67 18.73 -15.57
C GLU A 268 9.02 19.42 -16.88
N VAL A 269 8.10 19.39 -17.85
CA VAL A 269 8.31 20.01 -19.16
C VAL A 269 7.03 20.68 -19.67
N LEU A 270 7.21 21.79 -20.38
CA LEU A 270 6.15 22.42 -21.16
C LEU A 270 6.27 21.95 -22.62
N LEU A 271 5.21 21.32 -23.12
CA LEU A 271 5.11 20.85 -24.50
C LEU A 271 3.94 21.57 -25.19
N GLY A 272 4.27 22.60 -25.96
CA GLY A 272 3.29 23.58 -26.44
C GLY A 272 2.55 24.23 -25.25
N LYS A 273 1.24 23.96 -25.13
CA LYS A 273 0.40 24.43 -24.00
C LYS A 273 0.24 23.40 -22.87
N ALA A 274 0.76 22.18 -23.03
CA ALA A 274 0.61 21.11 -22.04
C ALA A 274 1.78 21.12 -21.04
N ARG A 275 1.47 21.11 -19.74
CA ARG A 275 2.45 20.86 -18.66
C ARG A 275 2.48 19.37 -18.37
N LEU A 276 3.58 18.71 -18.71
CA LEU A 276 3.78 17.28 -18.49
C LEU A 276 4.74 17.09 -17.30
N MET A 277 4.43 16.10 -16.46
CA MET A 277 5.24 15.73 -15.29
C MET A 277 5.51 14.23 -15.29
N ALA A 278 6.79 13.88 -15.25
CA ALA A 278 7.29 12.53 -15.14
C ALA A 278 8.00 12.35 -13.79
N LYS A 279 8.03 11.12 -13.28
CA LYS A 279 8.81 10.77 -12.08
C LYS A 279 9.48 9.42 -12.30
N SER A 280 10.81 9.37 -12.36
CA SER A 280 11.56 8.11 -12.42
C SER A 280 11.54 7.38 -11.09
N ASP A 281 11.82 6.09 -11.11
CA ASP A 281 12.07 5.33 -9.89
C ASP A 281 13.54 5.44 -9.46
N GLY A 282 14.49 5.54 -10.39
CA GLY A 282 15.91 5.84 -10.10
C GLY A 282 16.65 6.44 -11.29
N ARG A 283 17.98 6.56 -11.20
CA ARG A 283 18.82 7.15 -12.25
C ARG A 283 20.32 6.82 -12.16
N LEU A 284 21.06 7.01 -13.26
CA LEU A 284 22.50 7.28 -13.27
C LEU A 284 22.67 8.79 -13.43
N CYS A 285 23.36 9.48 -12.52
CA CYS A 285 23.56 10.92 -12.60
C CYS A 285 25.00 11.34 -12.27
N SER A 286 25.39 12.54 -12.70
CA SER A 286 26.64 13.17 -12.27
C SER A 286 26.69 13.31 -10.73
N ARG A 287 27.89 13.43 -10.16
CA ARG A 287 28.08 13.47 -8.69
C ARG A 287 27.46 14.70 -8.02
N ASP A 288 27.34 15.79 -8.77
CA ASP A 288 26.62 17.01 -8.38
C ASP A 288 25.09 16.91 -8.61
N ARG A 289 24.61 15.78 -9.16
CA ARG A 289 23.20 15.42 -9.40
C ARG A 289 22.47 16.27 -10.44
N ASN A 290 23.22 17.05 -11.22
CA ASN A 290 22.69 17.99 -12.22
C ASN A 290 22.42 17.35 -13.58
N ASP A 291 23.24 16.39 -14.03
CA ASP A 291 23.03 15.63 -15.27
C ASP A 291 22.47 14.22 -14.96
N VAL A 292 21.54 13.70 -15.79
CA VAL A 292 20.95 12.35 -15.71
C VAL A 292 21.17 11.57 -17.01
N TYR A 293 22.12 10.62 -16.99
CA TYR A 293 22.51 9.87 -18.19
C TYR A 293 21.64 8.64 -18.48
N VAL A 294 21.02 8.06 -17.45
CA VAL A 294 20.16 6.87 -17.55
C VAL A 294 19.01 7.00 -16.57
N ILE A 295 17.79 6.65 -16.98
CA ILE A 295 16.61 6.56 -16.10
C ILE A 295 16.38 5.11 -15.68
N ILE A 296 16.08 4.84 -14.41
CA ILE A 296 15.58 3.53 -13.94
C ILE A 296 14.08 3.63 -13.77
N GLU A 297 13.35 2.64 -14.29
CA GLU A 297 11.91 2.49 -14.15
C GLU A 297 11.59 1.11 -13.58
N VAL A 298 10.78 1.02 -12.53
CA VAL A 298 10.53 -0.25 -11.83
C VAL A 298 9.03 -0.53 -11.77
N LYS A 299 8.62 -1.62 -12.42
CA LYS A 299 7.22 -2.08 -12.45
C LYS A 299 7.09 -3.45 -11.79
N PRO A 300 6.18 -3.63 -10.80
CA PRO A 300 5.89 -4.91 -10.18
C PRO A 300 5.02 -5.83 -11.06
N PHE A 301 5.11 -5.70 -12.39
CA PHE A 301 4.29 -6.44 -13.35
C PHE A 301 5.02 -6.71 -14.66
N ASN A 302 4.73 -7.85 -15.27
CA ASN A 302 5.28 -8.27 -16.56
C ASN A 302 4.87 -7.30 -17.68
N LEU A 303 5.84 -6.87 -18.49
CA LEU A 303 5.64 -5.90 -19.58
C LEU A 303 4.53 -6.33 -20.57
N LEU A 304 4.46 -7.63 -20.88
CA LEU A 304 3.52 -8.19 -21.86
C LEU A 304 2.05 -7.94 -21.50
N ASN A 305 1.72 -7.83 -20.21
CA ASN A 305 0.33 -7.64 -19.73
C ASN A 305 -0.20 -6.20 -19.93
N GLY A 306 0.61 -5.30 -20.49
CA GLY A 306 0.23 -3.89 -20.70
C GLY A 306 1.23 -3.14 -21.58
N MET A 307 1.78 -3.80 -22.60
CA MET A 307 2.94 -3.32 -23.36
C MET A 307 2.72 -1.92 -23.95
N GLU A 308 1.65 -1.70 -24.71
CA GLU A 308 1.37 -0.41 -25.39
C GLU A 308 1.33 0.77 -24.39
N LYS A 309 0.60 0.61 -23.28
CA LYS A 309 0.48 1.63 -22.23
C LYS A 309 1.81 1.89 -21.52
N THR A 310 2.60 0.84 -21.31
CA THR A 310 3.90 0.92 -20.65
C THR A 310 4.93 1.60 -21.55
N VAL A 311 5.00 1.19 -22.83
CA VAL A 311 5.85 1.80 -23.86
C VAL A 311 5.52 3.29 -24.01
N ARG A 312 4.23 3.66 -24.11
CA ARG A 312 3.81 5.08 -24.10
C ARG A 312 4.29 5.83 -22.85
N GLN A 313 4.22 5.21 -21.68
CA GLN A 313 4.73 5.82 -20.45
C GLN A 313 6.27 6.00 -20.46
N MET A 314 7.02 5.00 -20.96
CA MET A 314 8.48 5.08 -21.10
C MET A 314 8.90 6.16 -22.10
N THR A 315 8.26 6.20 -23.28
CA THR A 315 8.40 7.25 -24.30
C THR A 315 8.23 8.65 -23.71
N LEU A 316 7.13 8.88 -22.97
CA LEU A 316 6.90 10.16 -22.32
C LEU A 316 8.03 10.51 -21.35
N LYS A 317 8.46 9.57 -20.49
CA LYS A 317 9.54 9.80 -19.52
C LYS A 317 10.87 10.19 -20.18
N TRP A 318 11.17 9.68 -21.36
CA TRP A 318 12.36 10.06 -22.12
C TRP A 318 12.31 11.48 -22.69
N TRP A 319 11.16 11.92 -23.23
CA TRP A 319 11.02 13.30 -23.68
C TRP A 319 11.24 14.30 -22.54
N HIS A 320 10.81 13.95 -21.32
CA HIS A 320 11.04 14.80 -20.16
C HIS A 320 12.55 14.90 -19.84
N GLY A 321 13.27 13.77 -19.79
CA GLY A 321 14.72 13.78 -19.57
C GLY A 321 15.50 14.58 -20.63
N TYR A 322 15.10 14.47 -21.91
CA TYR A 322 15.67 15.27 -23.01
C TYR A 322 15.49 16.78 -22.78
N LEU A 323 14.23 17.18 -22.59
CA LEU A 323 13.82 18.58 -22.60
C LEU A 323 14.21 19.32 -21.32
N THR A 324 14.38 18.63 -20.18
CA THR A 324 14.89 19.26 -18.95
C THR A 324 16.40 19.48 -18.97
N GLU A 325 17.18 18.64 -19.65
CA GLU A 325 18.65 18.76 -19.68
C GLU A 325 19.21 19.66 -20.78
N SER A 326 18.48 19.78 -21.91
CA SER A 326 19.00 20.45 -23.11
C SER A 326 18.34 21.79 -23.48
N PRO A 327 17.95 22.70 -22.56
CA PRO A 327 17.38 23.99 -22.95
C PRO A 327 18.39 24.96 -23.61
N LYS A 328 19.68 24.58 -23.74
CA LYS A 328 20.75 25.46 -24.26
C LYS A 328 21.76 24.81 -25.21
N ALA A 329 21.65 23.52 -25.51
CA ALA A 329 22.62 22.83 -26.36
C ALA A 329 21.95 21.72 -27.17
N ILE A 330 21.13 22.11 -28.15
CA ILE A 330 20.82 21.25 -29.29
C ILE A 330 22.17 20.81 -29.89
N PRO A 331 22.50 19.51 -29.96
CA PRO A 331 23.72 19.08 -30.61
C PRO A 331 23.63 19.49 -32.08
N PRO A 332 24.57 20.31 -32.61
CA PRO A 332 24.35 21.05 -33.86
C PRO A 332 24.04 20.15 -35.05
N PHE A 333 24.62 18.95 -35.07
CA PHE A 333 24.17 17.82 -35.90
C PHE A 333 24.44 16.51 -35.15
N GLY A 334 23.41 15.70 -34.91
CA GLY A 334 23.56 14.36 -34.33
C GLY A 334 22.32 13.85 -33.60
N ARG A 335 21.97 12.57 -33.83
CA ARG A 335 20.90 11.88 -33.11
C ARG A 335 21.27 11.75 -31.64
N SER A 336 20.39 12.19 -30.76
CA SER A 336 20.64 12.13 -29.32
C SER A 336 20.14 10.83 -28.73
N GLN A 337 21.02 10.04 -28.11
CA GLN A 337 20.69 8.73 -27.54
C GLN A 337 20.41 8.83 -26.05
N TYR A 338 19.23 8.40 -25.61
CA TYR A 338 18.83 8.39 -24.19
C TYR A 338 18.56 6.97 -23.72
N TYR A 339 19.04 6.62 -22.53
CA TYR A 339 18.94 5.27 -22.01
C TYR A 339 17.95 5.15 -20.85
N MET A 340 17.25 4.04 -20.78
CA MET A 340 16.48 3.63 -19.61
C MET A 340 16.70 2.15 -19.32
N ILE A 341 16.66 1.81 -18.04
CA ILE A 341 16.66 0.44 -17.54
C ILE A 341 15.27 0.20 -16.94
N PRO A 342 14.30 -0.29 -17.73
CA PRO A 342 13.03 -0.75 -17.19
C PRO A 342 13.21 -2.15 -16.59
N GLN A 343 12.78 -2.29 -15.34
CA GLN A 343 12.58 -3.59 -14.68
C GLN A 343 11.08 -3.89 -14.64
N HIS A 344 10.73 -5.09 -15.08
CA HIS A 344 9.38 -5.65 -15.06
C HIS A 344 9.40 -6.97 -14.29
N HIS A 345 8.99 -6.93 -13.02
CA HIS A 345 9.08 -8.07 -12.12
C HIS A 345 10.54 -8.60 -12.02
N THR A 346 10.85 -9.69 -12.71
CA THR A 346 12.16 -10.38 -12.76
C THR A 346 12.94 -10.10 -14.04
N ASP A 347 12.31 -9.48 -15.04
CA ASP A 347 12.92 -9.15 -16.31
C ASP A 347 13.50 -7.74 -16.28
N ILE A 348 14.77 -7.60 -16.61
CA ILE A 348 15.40 -6.30 -16.88
C ILE A 348 15.55 -6.14 -18.39
N TYR A 349 15.30 -4.93 -18.90
CA TYR A 349 15.67 -4.58 -20.27
C TYR A 349 16.66 -3.41 -20.23
N VAL A 350 17.38 -3.22 -21.34
CA VAL A 350 18.07 -1.96 -21.65
C VAL A 350 17.32 -1.33 -22.82
N ALA A 351 16.82 -0.12 -22.64
CA ALA A 351 16.09 0.62 -23.66
C ALA A 351 16.89 1.86 -24.10
N MET A 352 16.89 2.14 -25.40
CA MET A 352 17.51 3.32 -26.01
C MET A 352 16.49 4.08 -26.87
N ALA A 353 16.39 5.39 -26.63
CA ALA A 353 15.64 6.34 -27.44
C ALA A 353 16.55 6.91 -28.52
N GLU A 354 16.04 7.02 -29.74
CA GLU A 354 16.69 7.74 -30.83
C GLU A 354 15.63 8.59 -31.55
N PHE A 355 15.88 9.90 -31.69
CA PHE A 355 14.99 10.85 -32.36
C PHE A 355 15.79 12.06 -32.86
N ASP A 356 15.22 12.76 -33.84
CA ASP A 356 15.80 13.97 -34.41
C ASP A 356 15.23 15.25 -33.77
N ASN A 357 15.91 16.39 -33.99
CA ASN A 357 15.45 17.72 -33.58
C ASN A 357 14.13 18.10 -34.27
N HIS A 358 13.90 17.64 -35.51
CA HIS A 358 12.63 17.85 -36.23
C HIS A 358 11.43 17.30 -35.45
N TYR A 359 11.58 16.13 -34.81
CA TYR A 359 10.52 15.55 -33.99
C TYR A 359 10.24 16.34 -32.71
N ILE A 360 11.28 16.93 -32.11
CA ILE A 360 11.14 17.79 -30.95
C ILE A 360 10.42 19.09 -31.31
N ALA A 361 10.80 19.74 -32.42
CA ALA A 361 10.14 20.95 -32.92
C ALA A 361 8.65 20.69 -33.28
N TYR A 362 8.35 19.53 -33.88
CA TYR A 362 6.97 19.08 -34.10
C TYR A 362 6.19 18.94 -32.79
N LEU A 363 6.75 18.27 -31.78
CA LEU A 363 6.08 18.09 -30.48
C LEU A 363 5.87 19.43 -29.74
N GLN A 364 6.78 20.38 -29.87
CA GLN A 364 6.65 21.73 -29.29
C GLN A 364 5.66 22.62 -30.07
N GLY A 365 5.37 22.29 -31.33
CA GLY A 365 4.51 23.06 -32.23
C GLY A 365 5.16 24.34 -32.74
N GLU A 366 6.48 24.34 -32.97
CA GLU A 366 7.25 25.57 -33.15
C GLU A 366 7.20 26.20 -34.56
N ARG A 367 6.61 25.53 -35.57
CA ARG A 367 6.10 26.09 -36.85
C ARG A 367 5.21 25.07 -37.58
N GLU A 368 4.47 25.52 -38.59
CA GLU A 368 3.81 24.66 -39.60
C GLU A 368 4.78 24.12 -40.66
N ASP A 369 5.82 24.88 -41.05
CA ASP A 369 6.80 24.47 -42.09
C ASP A 369 7.57 23.19 -41.74
N VAL A 370 7.97 23.02 -40.47
CA VAL A 370 8.62 21.80 -39.94
C VAL A 370 7.70 20.56 -39.95
N ILE A 371 6.38 20.74 -40.05
CA ILE A 371 5.41 19.63 -39.98
C ILE A 371 5.21 18.98 -41.37
N GLU A 372 5.35 19.75 -42.45
CA GLU A 372 5.12 19.25 -43.82
C GLU A 372 6.22 18.29 -44.31
N ASP A 373 7.47 18.47 -43.86
CA ASP A 373 8.64 17.66 -44.27
C ASP A 373 8.94 16.45 -43.35
N LEU A 374 8.07 16.16 -42.37
CA LEU A 374 8.41 15.21 -41.30
C LEU A 374 8.30 13.74 -41.73
N THR A 375 9.41 13.00 -41.73
CA THR A 375 9.48 11.61 -42.19
C THR A 375 9.48 10.60 -41.04
N GLU A 376 9.24 9.32 -41.36
CA GLU A 376 9.40 8.21 -40.40
C GLU A 376 10.82 8.13 -39.81
N ASN A 377 11.83 8.70 -40.49
CA ASN A 377 13.18 8.71 -39.98
C ASN A 377 13.44 9.71 -38.86
N ASP A 378 12.61 10.75 -38.76
CA ASP A 378 12.72 11.82 -37.78
C ASP A 378 12.01 11.45 -36.47
N LEU A 379 10.94 10.67 -36.58
CA LEU A 379 10.15 10.13 -35.47
C LEU A 379 10.98 9.34 -34.45
N LEU A 380 10.49 9.30 -33.20
CA LEU A 380 11.07 8.48 -32.14
C LEU A 380 11.14 6.99 -32.50
N LYS A 381 12.38 6.49 -32.49
CA LYS A 381 12.72 5.07 -32.55
C LYS A 381 13.08 4.58 -31.15
N LEU A 382 12.37 3.54 -30.72
CA LEU A 382 12.55 2.86 -29.43
C LEU A 382 13.24 1.52 -29.67
N HIS A 383 14.47 1.40 -29.17
CA HIS A 383 15.21 0.13 -29.18
C HIS A 383 15.12 -0.49 -27.79
N CYS A 384 14.65 -1.74 -27.69
CA CYS A 384 14.58 -2.50 -26.44
C CYS A 384 15.40 -3.79 -26.55
N TYR A 385 16.35 -3.98 -25.64
CA TYR A 385 17.19 -5.16 -25.52
C TYR A 385 16.79 -5.94 -24.26
N GLY A 386 16.27 -7.16 -24.43
CA GLY A 386 15.79 -8.02 -23.34
C GLY A 386 14.62 -8.90 -23.80
N PRO A 387 13.91 -9.58 -22.88
CA PRO A 387 14.11 -9.57 -21.43
C PRO A 387 15.42 -10.22 -21.00
N MET A 388 15.99 -9.74 -19.90
CA MET A 388 17.12 -10.35 -19.21
C MET A 388 16.65 -10.78 -17.83
N ASP A 389 16.33 -12.06 -17.70
CA ASP A 389 15.93 -12.67 -16.42
C ASP A 389 17.10 -12.62 -15.42
N ILE A 390 16.86 -12.01 -14.25
CA ILE A 390 17.82 -11.88 -13.16
C ILE A 390 18.29 -13.23 -12.58
N PHE A 391 17.58 -14.33 -12.82
CA PHE A 391 17.99 -15.67 -12.39
C PHE A 391 18.88 -16.40 -13.39
N SER A 392 19.04 -15.87 -14.61
CA SER A 392 19.86 -16.48 -15.66
C SER A 392 21.28 -15.91 -15.68
N THR A 393 22.28 -16.69 -15.25
CA THR A 393 23.69 -16.24 -15.18
C THR A 393 24.23 -15.70 -16.50
N SER A 394 23.83 -16.26 -17.64
CA SER A 394 24.27 -15.81 -18.97
C SER A 394 23.63 -14.48 -19.38
N LEU A 395 22.34 -14.29 -19.08
CA LEU A 395 21.65 -13.02 -19.33
C LEU A 395 22.14 -11.92 -18.38
N VAL A 396 22.33 -12.23 -17.09
CA VAL A 396 22.92 -11.30 -16.11
C VAL A 396 24.36 -10.91 -16.47
N THR A 397 25.17 -11.83 -17.00
CA THR A 397 26.52 -11.50 -17.51
C THR A 397 26.45 -10.55 -18.71
N THR A 398 25.45 -10.72 -19.58
CA THR A 398 25.22 -9.86 -20.75
C THR A 398 24.73 -8.48 -20.31
N LEU A 399 23.75 -8.42 -19.41
CA LEU A 399 23.28 -7.21 -18.75
C LEU A 399 24.45 -6.45 -18.12
N GLY A 400 25.27 -7.11 -17.30
CA GLY A 400 26.41 -6.50 -16.63
C GLY A 400 27.39 -5.80 -17.58
N ARG A 401 27.69 -6.42 -18.73
CA ARG A 401 28.51 -5.80 -19.78
C ARG A 401 27.86 -4.56 -20.39
N MET A 402 26.54 -4.60 -20.65
CA MET A 402 25.80 -3.46 -21.18
C MET A 402 25.72 -2.30 -20.17
N ILE A 403 25.47 -2.60 -18.88
CA ILE A 403 25.44 -1.60 -17.80
C ILE A 403 26.80 -0.92 -17.62
N VAL A 404 27.90 -1.69 -17.60
CA VAL A 404 29.25 -1.12 -17.52
C VAL A 404 29.57 -0.26 -18.74
N TRP A 405 29.21 -0.71 -19.95
CA TRP A 405 29.39 0.09 -21.17
C TRP A 405 28.63 1.42 -21.12
N LEU A 406 27.36 1.39 -20.70
CA LEU A 406 26.52 2.59 -20.52
C LEU A 406 27.12 3.59 -19.53
N ALA A 407 27.62 3.10 -18.39
CA ALA A 407 28.22 3.95 -17.36
C ALA A 407 29.56 4.57 -17.81
N ILE A 408 30.34 3.85 -18.62
CA ILE A 408 31.55 4.40 -19.27
C ILE A 408 31.17 5.46 -20.31
N ASP A 409 30.14 5.22 -21.12
CA ASP A 409 29.70 6.19 -22.13
C ASP A 409 29.16 7.48 -21.49
N ALA A 410 28.35 7.35 -20.44
CA ALA A 410 27.91 8.47 -19.59
C ALA A 410 29.10 9.29 -19.07
N SER A 411 30.17 8.62 -18.63
CA SER A 411 31.39 9.29 -18.13
C SER A 411 32.14 10.06 -19.22
N LYS A 412 32.13 9.58 -20.46
CA LYS A 412 32.68 10.29 -21.64
C LYS A 412 31.83 11.51 -21.98
N ARG A 413 30.50 11.40 -21.96
CA ARG A 413 29.56 12.52 -22.20
C ARG A 413 29.68 13.61 -21.15
N HIS A 414 29.81 13.25 -19.87
CA HIS A 414 30.08 14.22 -18.80
C HIS A 414 31.39 14.99 -19.05
N SER A 415 32.46 14.27 -19.41
CA SER A 415 33.77 14.87 -19.65
C SER A 415 33.77 15.80 -20.87
N SER A 416 33.03 15.48 -21.93
CA SER A 416 32.92 16.36 -23.11
C SER A 416 31.99 17.57 -22.90
N ARG A 417 31.00 17.49 -22.00
CA ARG A 417 30.23 18.66 -21.54
C ARG A 417 31.12 19.66 -20.80
N ILE A 418 31.94 19.20 -19.84
CA ILE A 418 32.85 20.09 -19.07
C ILE A 418 33.81 20.86 -20.00
N VAL A 419 34.45 20.17 -20.95
CA VAL A 419 35.40 20.78 -21.90
C VAL A 419 34.75 21.81 -22.85
N ARG A 420 33.42 21.79 -23.01
CA ARG A 420 32.67 22.80 -23.80
C ARG A 420 32.14 23.97 -22.97
N SER A 421 32.28 23.91 -21.64
CA SER A 421 31.80 24.94 -20.70
C SER A 421 32.91 25.85 -20.16
N ILE A 422 34.16 25.56 -20.56
CA ILE A 422 35.39 26.32 -20.30
C ILE A 422 35.81 26.97 -21.63
#